data_AF-A0A7V5NWR7-F1
#
_entry.id   AF-A0A7V5NWR7-F1
#
_cell.length_a   1.000
_cell.length_b   1.000
_cell.length_c   1.000
_cell.angle_alpha   90.00
_cell.angle_beta   90.00
_cell.angle_gamma   90.00
#
_symmetry.space_group_name_H-M   'P 1'
#
loop_
_entity.id
_entity.type
_entity.pdbx_description
1 polymer ?
#
loop_
_entity_poly.entity_id
_entity_poly.type
_entity_poly.pdbx_seq_one_letter_code
_entity_poly.pdbx_strand_id
1 'polypeptide(L)'
;MTVWPQNIARKAVVALTPYSARGGATGALHLDANECPWAPPPLGRTEGFNRYPAQQPEDLRRRLAGLYGVGPNQIMMGRGAD
;
A
#
# COMPACT_ATOMS: atom_id res chain seq x y z
N MET A 1 -8.81 -37.35 -8.75
CA MET A 1 -8.20 -36.49 -7.71
C MET A 1 -8.99 -35.20 -7.65
N THR A 2 -9.71 -34.96 -6.57
CA THR A 2 -10.36 -33.67 -6.32
C THR A 2 -9.26 -32.61 -6.19
N VAL A 3 -9.28 -31.59 -7.04
CA VAL A 3 -8.30 -30.50 -7.00
C VAL A 3 -8.59 -29.73 -5.71
N TRP A 4 -7.75 -30.01 -4.71
CA TRP A 4 -8.03 -29.75 -3.30
C TRP A 4 -8.26 -28.27 -2.94
N PRO A 5 -7.52 -27.27 -3.50
CA PRO A 5 -7.76 -25.90 -3.06
C PRO A 5 -9.12 -25.33 -3.53
N GLN A 6 -9.67 -25.80 -4.66
CA GLN A 6 -10.92 -25.27 -5.22
C GLN A 6 -12.16 -25.71 -4.44
N ASN A 7 -12.08 -26.80 -3.67
CA ASN A 7 -13.22 -27.38 -2.95
C ASN A 7 -13.32 -26.93 -1.49
N ILE A 8 -12.25 -26.36 -0.93
CA ILE A 8 -12.22 -25.83 0.45
C ILE A 8 -12.29 -24.30 0.48
N ALA A 9 -11.90 -23.64 -0.61
CA ALA A 9 -11.97 -22.20 -0.71
C ALA A 9 -13.43 -21.71 -0.77
N ARG A 10 -13.68 -20.50 -0.26
CA ARG A 10 -14.99 -19.83 -0.39
C ARG A 10 -15.34 -19.74 -1.88
N LYS A 11 -16.57 -20.12 -2.25
CA LYS A 11 -17.05 -20.06 -3.64
C LYS A 11 -16.83 -18.69 -4.29
N ALA A 12 -17.01 -17.61 -3.52
CA ALA A 12 -16.74 -16.24 -3.97
C ALA A 12 -15.26 -15.97 -4.32
N VAL A 13 -14.31 -16.59 -3.61
CA VAL A 13 -12.87 -16.48 -3.93
C VAL A 13 -12.54 -17.29 -5.17
N VAL A 14 -13.12 -18.48 -5.32
CA VAL A 14 -12.94 -19.33 -6.53
C VAL A 14 -13.49 -18.64 -7.78
N ALA A 15 -14.62 -17.94 -7.66
CA ALA A 15 -15.24 -17.22 -8.76
C ALA A 15 -14.66 -15.82 -9.02
N LEU A 16 -13.82 -15.29 -8.11
CA LEU A 16 -13.26 -13.95 -8.24
C LEU A 16 -12.26 -13.90 -9.39
N THR A 17 -12.47 -12.97 -10.32
CA THR A 17 -11.41 -12.53 -11.23
C THR A 17 -10.49 -11.57 -10.49
N PRO A 18 -9.19 -11.88 -10.31
CA PRO A 18 -8.27 -10.99 -9.60
C PRO A 18 -8.11 -9.66 -10.33
N TYR A 19 -7.84 -8.60 -9.58
CA TYR A 19 -7.45 -7.32 -10.16
C TYR A 19 -6.20 -7.49 -11.04
N SER A 20 -6.24 -6.93 -12.25
CA SER A 20 -5.10 -6.91 -13.17
C SER A 20 -4.34 -5.60 -13.00
N ALA A 21 -3.34 -5.63 -12.12
CA ALA A 21 -2.46 -4.49 -11.90
C ALA A 21 -1.47 -4.32 -13.07
N ARG A 22 -0.91 -3.11 -13.18
CA ARG A 22 0.15 -2.85 -14.15
C ARG A 22 1.44 -3.60 -13.77
N GLY A 23 2.11 -4.13 -14.78
CA GLY A 23 3.38 -4.84 -14.61
C GLY A 23 4.52 -3.91 -14.15
N GLY A 24 5.60 -4.50 -13.66
CA GLY A 24 6.76 -3.76 -13.18
C GLY A 24 7.51 -2.98 -14.27
N ALA A 25 8.41 -2.11 -13.83
CA ALA A 25 9.22 -1.26 -14.70
C ALA A 25 10.04 -2.08 -15.72
N THR A 26 10.04 -1.58 -16.94
CA THR A 26 10.83 -2.06 -18.09
C THR A 26 11.56 -0.89 -18.74
N GLY A 27 12.32 -1.13 -19.82
CA GLY A 27 12.93 -0.05 -20.63
C GLY A 27 11.95 0.77 -21.47
N ALA A 28 10.63 0.53 -21.38
CA ALA A 28 9.62 1.29 -22.11
C ALA A 28 9.31 2.65 -21.44
N LEU A 29 8.62 3.52 -22.18
CA LEU A 29 7.98 4.70 -21.61
C LEU A 29 6.71 4.27 -20.85
N HIS A 30 6.71 4.44 -19.53
CA HIS A 30 5.57 4.10 -18.65
C HIS A 30 4.71 5.34 -18.40
N LEU A 31 3.46 5.30 -18.86
CA LEU A 31 2.44 6.36 -18.69
C LEU A 31 1.05 5.77 -18.37
N ASP A 32 1.02 4.60 -17.72
CA ASP A 32 -0.15 3.74 -17.59
C ASP A 32 -0.50 3.36 -16.13
N ALA A 33 0.33 3.77 -15.17
CA ALA A 33 0.12 3.52 -13.73
C ALA A 33 -0.09 4.80 -12.89
N ASN A 34 -0.17 5.98 -13.52
CA ASN A 34 -0.28 7.29 -12.85
C ASN A 34 0.84 7.60 -11.84
N GLU A 35 2.00 6.96 -12.00
CA GLU A 35 3.17 7.24 -11.16
C GLU A 35 3.76 8.61 -11.48
N CYS A 36 4.30 9.27 -10.47
CA CYS A 36 5.04 10.51 -10.65
C CYS A 36 6.33 10.22 -11.46
N PRO A 37 6.63 10.96 -12.55
CA PRO A 37 7.85 10.72 -13.33
C PRO A 37 9.13 11.17 -12.61
N TRP A 38 9.00 11.88 -11.48
CA TRP A 38 10.14 12.35 -10.69
C TRP A 38 10.37 11.47 -9.47
N ALA A 39 11.64 11.20 -9.19
CA ALA A 39 12.04 10.50 -7.97
C ALA A 39 11.58 11.30 -6.73
N PRO A 40 11.13 10.62 -5.66
CA PRO A 40 10.82 11.30 -4.41
C PRO A 40 12.07 11.99 -3.84
N PRO A 41 11.92 13.05 -3.03
CA PRO A 41 13.04 13.67 -2.32
C PRO A 41 13.86 12.63 -1.56
N PRO A 42 15.18 12.84 -1.37
CA PRO A 42 16.04 11.89 -0.70
C PRO A 42 15.47 11.54 0.68
N LEU A 43 15.20 10.26 0.89
CA LEU A 43 14.76 9.75 2.17
C LEU A 43 15.98 9.69 3.09
N GLY A 44 15.86 10.26 4.30
CA GLY A 44 16.86 10.09 5.34
C GLY A 44 17.08 8.61 5.65
N ARG A 45 18.24 8.26 6.21
CA ARG A 45 18.50 6.89 6.66
C ARG A 45 17.48 6.53 7.75
N THR A 46 16.77 5.43 7.54
CA THR A 46 15.93 4.82 8.56
C THR A 46 16.79 3.84 9.37
N GLU A 47 16.64 3.84 10.69
CA GLU A 47 17.34 2.95 11.63
C GLU A 47 16.33 2.14 12.46
N GLY A 48 16.81 1.20 13.28
CA GLY A 48 15.95 0.50 14.25
C GLY A 48 15.05 -0.60 13.69
N PHE A 49 15.39 -1.17 12.52
CA PHE A 49 14.63 -2.26 11.87
C PHE A 49 14.46 -3.53 12.72
N ASN A 50 15.22 -3.67 13.81
CA ASN A 50 15.11 -4.76 14.77
C ASN A 50 13.96 -4.57 15.79
N ARG A 51 13.20 -3.48 15.72
CA ARG A 51 12.06 -3.19 16.58
C ARG A 51 10.79 -3.03 15.73
N TYR A 52 9.68 -3.53 16.26
CA TYR A 52 8.37 -3.30 15.65
C TYR A 52 8.03 -1.80 15.67
N PRO A 53 7.45 -1.26 14.59
CA PRO A 53 6.97 0.11 14.57
C PRO A 53 5.71 0.26 15.44
N ALA A 54 5.32 1.49 15.72
CA ALA A 54 4.00 1.79 16.27
C ALA A 54 2.90 1.35 15.28
N GLN A 55 1.76 0.86 15.80
CA GLN A 55 0.62 0.46 14.97
C GLN A 55 0.07 1.62 14.11
N GLN A 56 0.13 2.84 14.65
CA GLN A 56 -0.17 4.09 13.94
C GLN A 56 0.99 5.06 14.19
N PRO A 57 1.85 5.33 13.19
CA PRO A 57 3.00 6.23 13.34
C PRO A 57 2.56 7.65 13.67
N GLU A 58 2.77 8.03 14.93
CA GLU A 58 2.16 9.23 15.50
C GLU A 58 2.66 10.54 14.85
N ASP A 59 3.94 10.62 14.51
CA ASP A 59 4.50 11.80 13.85
C ASP A 59 3.94 11.99 12.44
N LEU A 60 3.76 10.90 11.70
CA LEU A 60 3.09 10.95 10.40
C LEU A 60 1.63 11.37 10.55
N ARG A 61 0.93 10.83 11.55
CA ARG A 61 -0.48 11.15 11.83
C ARG A 61 -0.69 12.62 12.14
N ARG A 62 0.13 13.20 13.00
CA ARG A 62 0.10 14.63 13.30
C ARG A 62 0.42 15.49 12.09
N ARG A 63 1.43 15.09 11.29
CA ARG A 63 1.81 15.84 10.08
C ARG A 63 0.69 15.86 9.04
N LEU A 64 0.04 14.72 8.79
CA LEU A 64 -1.09 14.66 7.86
C LEU A 64 -2.32 15.41 8.43
N ALA A 65 -2.61 15.30 9.72
CA ALA A 65 -3.68 16.05 10.35
C ALA A 65 -3.51 17.57 10.18
N GLY A 66 -2.28 18.07 10.39
CA GLY A 66 -1.94 19.47 10.15
C GLY A 66 -2.05 19.86 8.67
N LEU A 67 -1.60 19.01 7.75
CA LEU A 67 -1.73 19.24 6.30
C LEU A 67 -3.20 19.35 5.86
N TYR A 68 -4.08 18.52 6.42
CA TYR A 68 -5.49 18.45 6.03
C TYR A 68 -6.42 19.31 6.90
N GLY A 69 -5.92 19.96 7.95
CA GLY A 69 -6.72 20.82 8.82
C GLY A 69 -7.76 20.06 9.68
N VAL A 70 -7.45 18.82 10.06
CA VAL A 70 -8.35 17.95 10.86
C VAL A 70 -7.71 17.52 12.18
N GLY A 71 -8.50 16.96 13.09
CA GLY A 71 -7.99 16.33 14.30
C GLY A 71 -7.18 15.06 14.00
N PRO A 72 -6.10 14.75 14.75
CA PRO A 72 -5.35 13.51 14.54
C PRO A 72 -6.20 12.24 14.68
N ASN A 73 -7.27 12.27 15.48
CA ASN A 73 -8.24 11.18 15.64
C ASN A 73 -9.13 10.96 14.39
N GLN A 74 -9.06 11.85 13.41
CA GLN A 74 -9.72 11.71 12.10
C GLN A 74 -8.78 11.16 11.02
N ILE A 75 -7.54 10.78 11.37
CA ILE A 75 -6.54 10.23 10.46
C ILE A 75 -6.18 8.80 10.89
N MET A 76 -6.22 7.87 9.93
CA MET A 76 -5.74 6.50 10.06
C MET A 76 -4.77 6.19 8.93
N MET A 77 -3.65 5.53 9.25
CA MET A 77 -2.68 5.04 8.28
C MET A 77 -3.05 3.63 7.84
N GLY A 78 -3.08 3.42 6.53
CA GLY A 78 -3.18 2.13 5.86
C GLY A 78 -1.95 1.82 5.01
N ARG A 79 -2.01 0.74 4.23
CA ARG A 79 -0.96 0.38 3.26
C ARG A 79 -1.39 0.81 1.86
N GLY A 80 -1.19 2.10 1.58
CA GLY A 80 -1.82 2.72 0.41
C GLY A 80 -3.30 3.01 0.68
N ALA A 81 -4.02 3.42 -0.37
CA ALA A 81 -5.45 3.71 -0.31
C ALA A 81 -6.33 2.49 -0.67
N ASP A 82 -5.70 1.36 -1.01
CA ASP A 82 -6.38 0.09 -1.34
C ASP A 82 -7.15 -0.52 -0.16
#